data_AF-A0A9X2I2R6-F1
#
_entry.id   AF-A0A9X2I2R6-F1
#
_cell.length_a   1.000
_cell.length_b   1.000
_cell.length_c   1.000
_cell.angle_alpha   90.00
_cell.angle_beta   90.00
_cell.angle_gamma   90.00
#
_symmetry.space_group_name_H-M   'P 1'
#
loop_
_entity.id
_entity.type
_entity.pdbx_description
1 polymer ?
#
loop_
_entity_poly.entity_id
_entity_poly.type
_entity_poly.pdbx_seq_one_letter_code
_entity_poly.pdbx_strand_id
1 'polypeptide(L)'
;METTIILFSGSLFALLTFYINNKLQLGGIMASAAISVLAALFFKFSPNLLSPYLTATIPIIAMGASFVGMASSRVIRKYWVIGLAGLVFSVMFLIGSPFFDGFGGSLGSSAAIALGSVYGFKRLKATISRSLSR
;
A
#
# COMPACT_ATOMS: atom_id res chain seq x y z
N MET A 1 19.21 -5.79 -0.90
CA MET A 1 18.97 -4.38 -0.51
C MET A 1 17.72 -3.83 -1.19
N GLU A 2 17.56 -4.04 -2.50
CA GLU A 2 16.41 -3.54 -3.28
C GLU A 2 15.04 -4.04 -2.80
N THR A 3 14.94 -5.34 -2.47
CA THR A 3 13.71 -5.95 -1.93
C THR A 3 13.25 -5.23 -0.65
N THR A 4 14.18 -4.95 0.25
CA THR A 4 13.90 -4.24 1.51
C THR A 4 13.37 -2.83 1.23
N ILE A 5 13.95 -2.13 0.26
CA ILE A 5 13.49 -0.81 -0.18
C ILE A 5 12.05 -0.88 -0.71
N ILE A 6 11.70 -1.91 -1.49
CA ILE A 6 10.34 -2.14 -2.02
C ILE A 6 9.32 -2.41 -0.89
N LEU A 7 9.70 -3.18 0.12
CA LEU A 7 8.81 -3.47 1.26
C LEU A 7 8.52 -2.22 2.09
N PHE A 8 9.56 -1.44 2.38
CA PHE A 8 9.41 -0.19 3.14
C PHE A 8 8.69 0.89 2.34
N SER A 9 8.96 1.00 1.03
CA SER A 9 8.28 1.99 0.19
C SER A 9 6.78 1.73 0.10
N GLY A 10 6.34 0.47 -0.07
CA GLY A 10 4.91 0.15 -0.08
C GLY A 10 4.22 0.49 1.25
N SER A 11 4.87 0.18 2.37
CA SER A 11 4.34 0.57 3.69
C SER A 11 4.24 2.09 3.84
N LEU A 12 5.25 2.82 3.37
CA LEU A 12 5.31 4.28 3.42
C LEU A 12 4.22 4.91 2.54
N PHE A 13 4.09 4.51 1.29
CA PHE A 13 3.07 5.06 0.38
C PHE A 13 1.65 4.75 0.85
N ALA A 14 1.39 3.54 1.38
CA ALA A 14 0.09 3.23 1.97
C ALA A 14 -0.25 4.15 3.14
N LEU A 15 0.71 4.41 4.04
CA LEU A 15 0.54 5.30 5.18
C LEU A 15 0.37 6.76 4.76
N LEU A 16 1.17 7.24 3.80
CA LEU A 16 1.07 8.58 3.26
C LEU A 16 -0.29 8.81 2.59
N THR A 17 -0.73 7.90 1.73
CA THR A 17 -2.05 8.01 1.10
C THR A 17 -3.16 7.96 2.13
N PHE A 18 -3.08 7.08 3.14
CA PHE A 18 -4.08 7.02 4.21
C PHE A 18 -4.12 8.30 5.04
N TYR A 19 -2.97 8.90 5.32
CA TYR A 19 -2.87 10.20 5.99
C TYR A 19 -3.52 11.29 5.16
N ILE A 20 -3.15 11.43 3.88
CA ILE A 20 -3.70 12.45 2.98
C ILE A 20 -5.22 12.26 2.81
N ASN A 21 -5.67 11.04 2.57
CA ASN A 21 -7.08 10.70 2.42
C ASN A 21 -7.91 11.10 3.66
N ASN A 22 -7.45 10.72 4.86
CA ASN A 22 -8.27 10.81 6.08
C ASN A 22 -8.02 12.06 6.93
N LYS A 23 -6.82 12.64 6.88
CA LYS A 23 -6.48 13.86 7.64
C LYS A 23 -6.64 15.12 6.80
N LEU A 24 -6.21 15.10 5.54
CA LEU A 24 -6.35 16.25 4.63
C LEU A 24 -7.67 16.23 3.85
N GLN A 25 -8.49 15.19 4.02
CA GLN A 25 -9.85 15.08 3.46
C GLN A 25 -9.93 15.24 1.92
N LEU A 26 -8.82 14.99 1.20
CA LEU A 26 -8.79 15.02 -0.26
C LEU A 26 -9.62 13.88 -0.88
N GLY A 27 -9.95 12.85 -0.09
CA GLY A 27 -10.62 11.64 -0.56
C GLY A 27 -9.63 10.61 -1.12
N GLY A 28 -10.04 9.33 -1.12
CA GLY A 28 -9.16 8.21 -1.44
C GLY A 28 -8.59 8.29 -2.86
N ILE A 29 -9.45 8.60 -3.83
CA ILE A 29 -9.08 8.67 -5.25
C ILE A 29 -8.04 9.77 -5.49
N MET A 30 -8.29 11.00 -5.01
CA MET A 30 -7.36 12.12 -5.18
C MET A 30 -6.05 11.90 -4.44
N ALA A 31 -6.10 11.36 -3.22
CA ALA A 31 -4.89 11.05 -2.45
C ALA A 31 -4.03 9.99 -3.16
N SER A 32 -4.66 8.97 -3.75
CA SER A 32 -3.95 7.94 -4.51
C SER A 32 -3.37 8.49 -5.81
N ALA A 33 -4.15 9.28 -6.55
CA ALA A 33 -3.70 9.92 -7.79
C ALA A 33 -2.51 10.86 -7.54
N ALA A 34 -2.57 11.69 -6.50
CA ALA A 34 -1.48 12.58 -6.12
C ALA A 34 -0.20 11.82 -5.80
N ILE A 35 -0.26 10.79 -4.94
CA ILE A 35 0.91 9.99 -4.58
C ILE A 35 1.50 9.27 -5.80
N SER A 36 0.66 8.69 -6.66
CA SER A 36 1.09 7.99 -7.86
C SER A 36 1.81 8.92 -8.85
N VAL A 37 1.22 10.09 -9.12
CA VAL A 37 1.77 11.08 -10.04
C VAL A 37 3.06 11.68 -9.48
N LEU A 38 3.10 12.04 -8.20
CA LEU A 38 4.29 12.58 -7.57
C LEU A 38 5.44 11.58 -7.57
N ALA A 39 5.18 10.31 -7.26
CA ALA A 39 6.20 9.26 -7.33
C ALA A 39 6.73 9.08 -8.76
N ALA A 40 5.84 8.96 -9.75
CA ALA A 40 6.24 8.80 -11.15
C ALA A 40 7.04 10.00 -11.68
N LEU A 41 6.60 11.23 -11.38
CA LEU A 41 7.31 12.44 -11.77
C LEU A 41 8.68 12.54 -11.10
N PHE A 42 8.76 12.24 -9.80
CA PHE A 42 10.03 12.29 -9.06
C PHE A 42 11.09 11.38 -9.70
N PHE A 43 10.75 10.13 -10.00
CA PHE A 43 11.68 9.19 -10.64
C PHE A 43 11.95 9.52 -12.11
N LYS A 44 11.01 10.18 -12.81
CA LYS A 44 11.24 10.69 -14.17
C LYS A 44 12.27 11.82 -14.19
N PHE A 45 12.23 12.74 -13.23
CA PHE A 45 13.19 13.86 -13.16
C PHE A 45 14.53 13.48 -12.54
N SER A 46 14.59 12.43 -11.71
CA SER A 46 15.80 11.95 -11.04
C SER A 46 16.08 10.47 -11.35
N PRO A 47 16.33 10.09 -12.61
CA PRO A 47 16.46 8.68 -13.01
C PRO A 47 17.69 7.99 -12.43
N ASN A 48 18.76 8.73 -12.14
CA ASN A 48 20.05 8.22 -11.66
C ASN A 48 20.15 8.10 -10.13
N LEU A 49 19.06 8.37 -9.39
CA LEU A 49 19.08 8.36 -7.92
C LEU A 49 19.17 6.93 -7.35
N LEU A 50 18.57 5.96 -8.03
CA LEU A 50 18.52 4.56 -7.62
C LEU A 50 18.91 3.63 -8.78
N SER A 51 19.02 2.34 -8.51
CA SER A 51 19.22 1.33 -9.55
C SER A 51 18.08 1.40 -10.59
N PRO A 52 18.36 1.08 -11.88
CA PRO A 52 17.33 1.09 -12.92
C PRO A 52 16.10 0.26 -12.56
N TYR A 53 16.31 -0.87 -11.86
CA TYR A 53 15.24 -1.72 -11.34
C TYR A 53 14.34 -1.00 -10.34
N LEU A 54 14.91 -0.31 -9.35
CA LEU A 54 14.16 0.44 -8.35
C LEU A 54 13.44 1.65 -8.95
N THR A 55 14.10 2.37 -9.85
CA THR A 55 13.53 3.54 -10.55
C THR A 55 12.27 3.16 -11.36
N ALA A 56 12.26 1.96 -11.97
CA ALA A 56 11.06 1.44 -12.65
C ALA A 56 10.01 0.87 -11.69
N THR A 57 10.43 0.23 -10.60
CA THR A 57 9.53 -0.52 -9.70
C THR A 57 8.82 0.37 -8.68
N ILE A 58 9.50 1.37 -8.12
CA ILE A 58 8.95 2.21 -7.04
C ILE A 58 7.69 2.97 -7.47
N PRO A 59 7.58 3.55 -8.68
CA PRO A 59 6.33 4.18 -9.13
C PRO A 59 5.14 3.21 -9.14
N ILE A 60 5.36 1.95 -9.53
CA ILE A 60 4.33 0.90 -9.56
C ILE A 60 3.92 0.53 -8.13
N ILE A 61 4.91 0.37 -7.24
CA ILE A 61 4.66 0.15 -5.81
C ILE A 61 3.90 1.31 -5.19
N ALA A 62 4.25 2.56 -5.52
CA ALA A 62 3.58 3.75 -5.02
C ALA A 62 2.10 3.75 -5.41
N MET A 63 1.80 3.44 -6.68
CA MET A 63 0.43 3.34 -7.18
C MET A 63 -0.37 2.20 -6.55
N GLY A 64 0.21 1.01 -6.43
CA GLY A 64 -0.50 -0.13 -5.84
C GLY A 64 -0.68 0.01 -4.34
N ALA A 65 0.34 0.45 -3.61
CA ALA A 65 0.27 0.65 -2.17
C ALA A 65 -0.62 1.84 -1.79
N SER A 66 -0.71 2.87 -2.62
CA SER A 66 -1.66 3.97 -2.39
C SER A 66 -3.10 3.49 -2.41
N PHE A 67 -3.43 2.42 -3.16
CA PHE A 67 -4.77 1.83 -3.10
C PHE A 67 -5.11 1.25 -1.74
N VAL A 68 -4.14 0.65 -1.04
CA VAL A 68 -4.30 0.23 0.37
C VAL A 68 -4.63 1.45 1.25
N GLY A 69 -3.97 2.58 1.00
CA GLY A 69 -4.20 3.83 1.72
C GLY A 69 -5.52 4.54 1.42
N MET A 70 -6.27 4.12 0.40
CA MET A 70 -7.62 4.65 0.14
C MET A 70 -8.65 4.23 1.19
N ALA A 71 -8.29 3.29 2.08
CA ALA A 71 -9.14 2.85 3.17
C ALA A 71 -9.65 4.01 4.04
N SER A 72 -10.91 3.92 4.46
CA SER A 72 -11.51 4.91 5.35
C SER A 72 -11.15 4.67 6.82
N SER A 73 -10.76 5.75 7.50
CA SER A 73 -10.52 5.79 8.96
C SER A 73 -11.77 5.45 9.79
N ARG A 74 -12.97 5.54 9.18
CA ARG A 74 -14.22 5.06 9.79
C ARG A 74 -14.20 3.55 10.02
N VAL A 75 -13.57 2.79 9.12
CA VAL A 75 -13.47 1.32 9.18
C VAL A 75 -12.16 0.88 9.84
N ILE A 76 -11.05 1.51 9.46
CA ILE A 76 -9.70 1.16 9.93
C ILE A 76 -9.11 2.32 10.73
N ARG A 77 -9.20 2.25 12.06
CA ARG A 77 -8.71 3.32 12.96
C ARG A 77 -7.21 3.29 13.26
N LYS A 78 -6.53 2.18 12.98
CA LYS A 78 -5.16 1.96 13.46
C LYS A 78 -4.19 2.00 12.27
N TYR A 79 -3.27 2.96 12.27
CA TYR A 79 -2.26 3.15 11.21
C TYR A 79 -1.39 1.92 10.98
N TRP A 80 -1.06 1.15 12.04
CA TRP A 80 -0.26 -0.08 11.89
C TRP A 80 -0.94 -1.12 10.98
N VAL A 81 -2.28 -1.15 10.90
CA VAL A 81 -3.01 -2.06 10.01
C VAL A 81 -2.75 -1.68 8.55
N ILE A 82 -2.71 -0.39 8.26
CA ILE A 82 -2.43 0.13 6.91
C ILE A 82 -0.97 -0.12 6.54
N GLY A 83 -0.03 0.18 7.45
CA GLY A 83 1.40 -0.08 7.21
C GLY A 83 1.67 -1.57 6.97
N LEU A 84 1.10 -2.45 7.78
CA LEU A 84 1.25 -3.89 7.60
C LEU A 84 0.56 -4.39 6.33
N ALA A 85 -0.60 -3.84 5.96
CA ALA A 85 -1.26 -4.15 4.69
C ALA A 85 -0.43 -3.69 3.48
N GLY A 86 0.22 -2.52 3.55
CA GLY A 86 1.17 -2.05 2.53
C GLY A 86 2.38 -2.98 2.41
N LEU A 87 2.89 -3.50 3.54
CA LEU A 87 3.96 -4.49 3.56
C LEU A 87 3.52 -5.80 2.89
N VAL A 88 2.35 -6.34 3.26
CA VAL A 88 1.78 -7.56 2.65
C VAL A 88 1.56 -7.36 1.15
N PHE A 89 1.06 -6.20 0.74
CA PHE A 89 0.92 -5.85 -0.67
C PHE A 89 2.28 -5.88 -1.39
N SER A 90 3.34 -5.26 -0.85
CA SER A 90 4.68 -5.31 -1.46
C SER A 90 5.24 -6.73 -1.55
N VAL A 91 4.97 -7.60 -0.57
CA VAL A 91 5.34 -9.03 -0.63
C VAL A 91 4.60 -9.71 -1.79
N MET A 92 3.29 -9.50 -1.90
CA MET A 92 2.49 -10.04 -3.00
C MET A 92 2.99 -9.52 -4.36
N PHE A 93 3.36 -8.25 -4.45
CA PHE A 93 3.93 -7.66 -5.65
C PHE A 93 5.24 -8.34 -6.06
N LEU A 94 6.15 -8.57 -5.11
CA LEU A 94 7.44 -9.20 -5.39
C LEU A 94 7.28 -10.65 -5.90
N ILE A 95 6.32 -11.38 -5.35
CA ILE A 95 6.02 -12.77 -5.77
C ILE A 95 5.28 -12.79 -7.10
N GLY A 96 4.35 -11.86 -7.30
CA GLY A 96 3.48 -11.79 -8.46
C GLY A 96 3.97 -10.90 -9.59
N SER A 97 5.20 -10.35 -9.52
CA SER A 97 5.73 -9.37 -10.48
C SER A 97 5.54 -9.73 -11.97
N PRO A 98 5.67 -11.00 -12.44
CA PRO A 98 5.40 -11.34 -13.84
C PRO A 98 3.91 -11.35 -14.24
N PHE A 99 2.98 -11.21 -13.31
CA PHE A 99 1.52 -11.21 -13.56
C PHE A 99 0.89 -9.81 -13.50
N PHE A 100 1.68 -8.77 -13.20
CA PHE A 100 1.21 -7.38 -13.14
C PHE A 100 1.36 -6.65 -14.49
N ASP A 101 0.88 -7.26 -15.58
CA ASP A 101 0.87 -6.63 -16.92
C ASP A 101 -0.27 -5.61 -17.12
N GLY A 102 -1.12 -5.41 -16.10
CA GLY A 102 -2.18 -4.41 -16.07
C GLY A 102 -1.98 -3.42 -14.93
N PHE A 103 -1.69 -2.16 -15.24
CA PHE A 103 -1.27 -1.12 -14.29
C PHE A 103 -2.30 -0.68 -13.23
N GLY A 104 -3.46 -1.35 -13.08
CA GLY A 104 -4.49 -0.91 -12.15
C GLY A 104 -5.36 -2.01 -11.54
N GLY A 105 -5.99 -2.84 -12.37
CA GLY A 105 -6.94 -3.86 -11.90
C GLY A 105 -6.30 -4.90 -10.96
N SER A 106 -5.19 -5.51 -11.39
CA SER A 106 -4.46 -6.50 -10.60
C SER A 106 -3.83 -5.90 -9.33
N LEU A 107 -3.30 -4.68 -9.42
CA LEU A 107 -2.77 -3.93 -8.26
C LEU A 107 -3.87 -3.64 -7.24
N GLY A 108 -5.05 -3.18 -7.70
CA GLY A 108 -6.20 -2.88 -6.86
C GLY A 108 -6.75 -4.12 -6.15
N SER A 109 -6.92 -5.24 -6.87
CA SER A 109 -7.33 -6.51 -6.28
C SER A 109 -6.32 -7.01 -5.24
N SER A 110 -5.03 -6.92 -5.54
CA SER A 110 -3.97 -7.33 -4.61
C SER A 110 -3.94 -6.44 -3.35
N ALA A 111 -4.14 -5.13 -3.51
CA ALA A 111 -4.25 -4.19 -2.39
C ALA A 111 -5.47 -4.50 -1.51
N ALA A 112 -6.61 -4.82 -2.12
CA ALA A 112 -7.83 -5.20 -1.39
C ALA A 112 -7.63 -6.52 -0.61
N ILE A 113 -6.99 -7.52 -1.23
CA ILE A 113 -6.65 -8.79 -0.57
C ILE A 113 -5.71 -8.53 0.61
N ALA A 114 -4.61 -7.80 0.40
CA ALA A 114 -3.64 -7.49 1.45
C ALA A 114 -4.29 -6.78 2.65
N LEU A 115 -5.10 -5.76 2.39
CA LEU A 115 -5.82 -5.04 3.44
C LEU A 115 -6.84 -5.93 4.16
N GLY A 116 -7.60 -6.71 3.39
CA GLY A 116 -8.58 -7.67 3.89
C GLY A 116 -7.95 -8.73 4.79
N SER A 117 -6.82 -9.30 4.41
CA SER A 117 -6.08 -10.29 5.19
C SER A 117 -5.62 -9.72 6.54
N VAL A 118 -5.01 -8.53 6.55
CA VAL A 118 -4.53 -7.91 7.78
C VAL A 118 -5.68 -7.49 8.69
N TYR A 119 -6.72 -6.87 8.12
CA TYR A 119 -7.89 -6.44 8.89
C TYR A 119 -8.70 -7.63 9.43
N GLY A 120 -8.87 -8.68 8.62
CA GLY A 120 -9.53 -9.92 8.97
C GLY A 120 -8.81 -10.63 10.12
N PHE A 121 -7.48 -10.76 10.03
CA PHE A 121 -6.67 -11.35 11.11
C PHE A 121 -6.83 -10.59 12.44
N LYS A 122 -6.81 -9.25 12.39
CA LYS A 122 -7.04 -8.41 13.57
C LYS A 122 -8.43 -8.63 14.16
N ARG A 123 -9.47 -8.71 13.32
CA ARG A 123 -10.85 -8.96 13.77
C ARG A 123 -10.98 -10.34 14.39
N LEU A 124 -10.43 -11.38 13.76
CA LEU A 124 -10.46 -12.75 14.27
C LEU A 124 -9.79 -12.87 15.64
N LYS A 125 -8.60 -12.31 15.81
CA LYS A 125 -7.88 -12.30 17.09
C LYS A 125 -8.69 -11.60 18.18
N ALA A 126 -9.34 -10.48 17.86
CA ALA A 126 -10.20 -9.77 18.80
C ALA A 126 -11.46 -10.58 19.19
N THR A 127 -12.05 -11.32 18.27
CA THR A 127 -13.19 -12.20 18.54
C THR A 127 -12.79 -13.37 19.43
N ILE A 128 -11.69 -14.06 19.11
CA ILE A 128 -11.18 -15.21 19.90
C ILE A 128 -10.84 -14.77 21.32
N SER A 129 -10.13 -13.66 21.48
CA SER A 129 -9.75 -13.14 22.81
C SER A 129 -10.96 -12.83 23.69
N ARG A 130 -12.09 -12.39 23.11
CA ARG A 130 -13.34 -12.14 23.85
C ARG A 130 -14.07 -13.42 24.23
N SER A 131 -13.89 -14.49 23.46
CA SER A 131 -14.48 -15.80 23.77
C SER A 131 -13.74 -16.53 24.89
N LEU A 132 -12.43 -16.30 25.03
CA LEU A 132 -11.61 -16.89 26.09
C LEU A 132 -11.68 -16.13 27.42
N SER A 133 -12.16 -14.88 27.41
CA SER A 133 -12.33 -14.07 28.62
C SER A 133 -13.74 -14.16 29.23
N ARG A 134 -14.58 -15.05 28.71
CA ARG A 134 -15.90 -15.40 29.24
C ARG A 134 -15.84 -16.81 29.79
#